data_AF-A0A2M7J7W2-F1
#
_entry.id   AF-A0A2M7J7W2-F1
#
_cell.length_a   1.000
_cell.length_b   1.000
_cell.length_c   1.000
_cell.angle_alpha   90.00
_cell.angle_beta   90.00
_cell.angle_gamma   90.00
#
_symmetry.space_group_name_H-M   'P 1'
#
loop_
_entity.id
_entity.type
_entity.pdbx_description
1 polymer ?
#
loop_
_entity_poly.entity_id
_entity_poly.type
_entity_poly.pdbx_seq_one_letter_code
_entity_poly.pdbx_strand_id
1 'polypeptide(L)'
;NCVYCECGPTTDLTLSRREYVPAKRVREELADFLSGKPDLDFITFAGSGEPTLHSRIGDILSFLKDEFPQYRVCVLTNGSLFHLKSVRNALMRADKVIPSLDAASVSVWKKLNRPHPSLHLKALMGGLEKFAKEYKGDYAVEVFIMPAVNDRAEELAKLKKALMRIAPSSVQLNSLIRPGAEKSLRAAKAASLVRIARFFAPLKVELSGSAPSDKISPDFKKSINDKIMSAVSRRPLTLEDLAALTGMRVVELAKTAEGLVASGRIVFVKQGKKMFIKNAGAREG
;
A
#
# COMPACT_ATOMS: atom_id res chain seq x y z
N ASN A 1 -10.53 0.23 -7.54
CA ASN A 1 -10.56 -1.24 -7.48
C ASN A 1 -9.35 -1.78 -8.23
N CYS A 2 -8.14 -1.56 -7.70
CA CYS A 2 -6.92 -1.89 -8.42
C CYS A 2 -6.77 -3.42 -8.57
N VAL A 3 -6.50 -3.91 -9.77
CA VAL A 3 -6.46 -5.35 -10.07
C VAL A 3 -5.37 -6.10 -9.29
N TYR A 4 -4.31 -5.40 -8.91
CA TYR A 4 -3.17 -5.94 -8.18
C TYR A 4 -3.30 -5.78 -6.65
N CYS A 5 -4.39 -5.20 -6.15
CA CYS A 5 -4.54 -4.91 -4.72
C CYS A 5 -4.63 -6.19 -3.90
N GLU A 6 -3.83 -6.28 -2.83
CA GLU A 6 -3.81 -7.44 -1.94
C GLU A 6 -5.04 -7.53 -1.02
N CYS A 7 -5.78 -6.43 -0.87
CA CYS A 7 -7.07 -6.41 -0.16
C CYS A 7 -8.18 -7.12 -0.94
N GLY A 8 -7.97 -7.42 -2.23
CA GLY A 8 -8.97 -8.06 -3.09
C GLY A 8 -9.79 -7.08 -3.93
N PRO A 9 -10.70 -7.60 -4.76
CA PRO A 9 -11.59 -6.78 -5.56
C PRO A 9 -12.59 -6.04 -4.66
N THR A 10 -13.13 -4.94 -5.17
CA THR A 10 -14.24 -4.22 -4.50
C THR A 10 -15.20 -3.63 -5.51
N THR A 11 -16.48 -3.71 -5.20
CA THR A 11 -17.57 -3.01 -5.89
C THR A 11 -17.98 -1.71 -5.20
N ASP A 12 -17.55 -1.49 -3.95
CA ASP A 12 -17.80 -0.27 -3.18
C ASP A 12 -16.81 0.83 -3.59
N LEU A 13 -17.05 1.42 -4.75
CA LEU A 13 -16.31 2.57 -5.24
C LEU A 13 -16.92 3.84 -4.65
N THR A 14 -16.14 4.63 -3.92
CA THR A 14 -16.61 5.88 -3.32
C THR A 14 -15.58 6.99 -3.39
N LEU A 15 -16.07 8.23 -3.45
CA LEU A 15 -15.30 9.46 -3.29
C LEU A 15 -15.67 10.21 -1.99
N SER A 16 -16.61 9.67 -1.22
CA SER A 16 -17.08 10.30 0.00
C SER A 16 -16.00 10.19 1.07
N ARG A 17 -15.52 11.33 1.56
CA ARG A 17 -14.65 11.33 2.73
C ARG A 17 -15.49 11.23 4.00
N ARG A 18 -15.24 10.23 4.84
CA ARG A 18 -15.97 9.98 6.11
C ARG A 18 -15.01 9.47 7.17
N GLU A 19 -15.44 9.47 8.43
CA GLU A 19 -14.71 8.83 9.52
C GLU A 19 -15.05 7.33 9.53
N TYR A 20 -14.44 6.58 8.60
CA TYR A 20 -14.70 5.15 8.41
C TYR A 20 -14.34 4.30 9.63
N VAL A 21 -13.37 4.77 10.41
CA VAL A 21 -13.04 4.25 11.74
C VAL A 21 -12.91 5.45 12.66
N PRO A 22 -13.46 5.43 13.90
CA PRO A 22 -13.31 6.56 14.81
C PRO A 22 -11.84 6.94 15.00
N ALA A 23 -11.48 8.19 14.69
CA ALA A 23 -10.12 8.71 14.82
C ALA A 23 -9.66 8.63 16.28
N LYS A 24 -10.58 8.81 17.24
CA LYS A 24 -10.31 8.60 18.66
C LYS A 24 -9.76 7.20 18.92
N ARG A 25 -10.42 6.16 18.41
CA ARG A 25 -9.97 4.77 18.57
C ARG A 25 -8.60 4.54 17.94
N VAL A 26 -8.35 5.09 16.75
CA VAL A 26 -7.04 4.96 16.09
C VAL A 26 -5.94 5.62 16.92
N ARG A 27 -6.20 6.81 17.48
CA ARG A 27 -5.24 7.51 18.36
C ARG A 27 -4.98 6.75 19.66
N GLU A 28 -6.00 6.15 20.25
CA GLU A 28 -5.85 5.31 21.46
C GLU A 28 -5.00 4.07 21.18
N GLU A 29 -5.28 3.36 20.09
CA GLU A 29 -4.48 2.19 19.67
C GLU A 29 -3.02 2.57 19.36
N LEU A 30 -2.80 3.72 18.71
CA LEU A 30 -1.45 4.26 18.46
C LEU A 30 -0.75 4.65 19.76
N ALA A 31 -1.45 5.32 20.69
CA ALA A 31 -0.87 5.74 21.96
C ALA A 31 -0.43 4.55 22.80
N ASP A 32 -1.28 3.53 22.90
CA ASP A 32 -0.97 2.29 23.63
C ASP A 32 0.28 1.61 23.05
N PHE A 33 0.32 1.41 21.73
CA PHE A 33 1.45 0.76 21.07
C PHE A 33 2.76 1.57 21.18
N LEU A 34 2.69 2.89 20.95
CA LEU A 34 3.88 3.76 20.93
C LEU A 34 4.36 4.13 22.33
N SER A 35 3.56 3.93 23.38
CA SER A 35 3.98 4.11 24.78
C SER A 35 5.17 3.22 25.15
N GLY A 36 5.26 2.03 24.55
CA GLY A 36 6.38 1.09 24.68
C GLY A 36 7.65 1.52 23.94
N LYS A 37 7.64 2.69 23.27
CA LYS A 37 8.75 3.26 22.50
C LYS A 37 9.44 2.24 21.56
N PRO A 38 8.68 1.54 20.69
CA PRO A 38 9.28 0.58 19.76
C PRO A 38 10.31 1.25 18.84
N ASP A 39 11.33 0.49 18.45
CA ASP A 39 12.27 0.86 17.37
C ASP A 39 11.55 0.70 16.03
N LEU A 40 11.24 1.82 15.36
CA LEU A 40 10.47 1.86 14.11
C LEU A 40 11.15 2.81 13.12
N ASP A 41 11.26 2.37 11.86
CA ASP A 41 11.70 3.25 10.77
C ASP A 41 10.60 4.25 10.38
N PHE A 42 9.36 3.76 10.27
CA PHE A 42 8.18 4.54 9.88
C PHE A 42 6.88 3.98 10.48
N ILE A 43 5.97 4.88 10.85
CA ILE A 43 4.54 4.59 10.99
C ILE A 43 3.89 4.85 9.63
N THR A 44 3.26 3.84 9.02
CA THR A 44 2.74 3.95 7.65
C THR A 44 1.22 3.86 7.59
N PHE A 45 0.59 4.85 6.96
CA PHE A 45 -0.82 4.81 6.57
C PHE A 45 -0.94 4.06 5.24
N ALA A 46 -1.30 2.78 5.32
CA ALA A 46 -1.44 1.87 4.18
C ALA A 46 -2.75 1.05 4.27
N GLY A 47 -3.83 1.68 4.76
CA GLY A 47 -5.06 1.00 5.21
C GLY A 47 -5.70 0.07 4.17
N SER A 48 -6.69 -0.72 4.62
CA SER A 48 -7.49 -1.67 3.82
C SER A 48 -8.46 -0.99 2.82
N GLY A 49 -8.07 0.18 2.31
CA GLY A 49 -8.79 1.07 1.41
C GLY A 49 -7.88 2.25 1.01
N GLU A 50 -8.45 3.37 0.60
CA GLU A 50 -7.67 4.58 0.29
C GLU A 50 -7.59 5.49 1.54
N PRO A 51 -6.40 5.69 2.16
CA PRO A 51 -6.28 6.45 3.41
C PRO A 51 -6.85 7.88 3.33
N THR A 52 -6.78 8.53 2.17
CA THR A 52 -7.30 9.90 1.99
C THR A 52 -8.82 10.00 1.99
N LEU A 53 -9.54 8.88 1.89
CA LEU A 53 -10.98 8.82 2.14
C LEU A 53 -11.32 9.03 3.62
N HIS A 54 -10.36 8.83 4.53
CA HIS A 54 -10.59 9.11 5.94
C HIS A 54 -10.64 10.64 6.17
N SER A 55 -11.82 11.16 6.51
CA SER A 55 -12.04 12.61 6.68
C SER A 55 -11.13 13.23 7.76
N ARG A 56 -10.77 12.43 8.78
CA ARG A 56 -9.94 12.84 9.93
C ARG A 56 -8.47 12.42 9.83
N ILE A 57 -7.97 12.02 8.65
CA ILE A 57 -6.56 11.59 8.50
C ILE A 57 -5.56 12.66 9.00
N GLY A 58 -5.84 13.94 8.73
CA GLY A 58 -4.99 15.05 9.17
C GLY A 58 -4.90 15.18 10.69
N ASP A 59 -5.95 14.80 11.41
CA ASP A 59 -5.99 14.85 12.87
C ASP A 59 -5.17 13.71 13.49
N ILE A 60 -5.18 12.54 12.87
CA ILE A 60 -4.37 11.39 13.29
C ILE A 60 -2.89 11.68 12.99
N LEU A 61 -2.60 12.24 11.82
CA LEU A 61 -1.25 12.71 11.47
C LEU A 61 -0.75 13.78 12.45
N SER A 62 -1.58 14.76 12.75
CA SER A 62 -1.24 15.82 13.71
C SER A 62 -0.94 15.25 15.09
N PHE A 63 -1.82 14.39 15.60
CA PHE A 63 -1.59 13.67 16.86
C PHE A 63 -0.24 12.94 16.90
N LEU A 64 0.10 12.18 15.85
CA LEU A 64 1.40 11.50 15.79
C LEU A 64 2.57 12.49 15.81
N LYS A 65 2.47 13.59 15.07
CA LYS A 65 3.56 14.58 15.01
C LYS A 65 3.66 15.46 16.26
N ASP A 66 2.57 15.63 17.00
CA ASP A 66 2.51 16.42 18.23
C ASP A 66 2.94 15.58 19.45
N GLU A 67 2.40 14.38 19.61
CA GLU A 67 2.62 13.53 20.80
C GLU A 67 3.80 12.57 20.64
N PHE A 68 4.14 12.19 19.41
CA PHE A 68 5.23 11.25 19.12
C PHE A 68 6.17 11.76 18.00
N PRO A 69 6.74 12.97 18.14
CA PRO A 69 7.52 13.62 17.10
C PRO A 69 8.77 12.84 16.67
N GLN A 70 9.27 11.93 17.51
CA GLN A 70 10.40 11.07 17.20
C GLN A 70 10.13 10.07 16.06
N TYR A 71 8.86 9.72 15.81
CA TYR A 71 8.50 8.79 14.76
C TYR A 71 8.25 9.50 13.43
N ARG A 72 8.76 8.88 12.37
CA ARG A 72 8.51 9.31 11.00
C ARG A 72 7.21 8.70 10.50
N VAL A 73 6.44 9.49 9.77
CA VAL A 73 5.14 9.06 9.24
C VAL A 73 5.15 9.05 7.71
N CYS A 74 4.75 7.92 7.14
CA CYS A 74 4.60 7.71 5.72
C CYS A 74 3.12 7.53 5.36
N VAL A 75 2.67 8.14 4.26
CA VAL A 75 1.32 7.91 3.71
C VAL A 75 1.42 7.31 2.33
N LEU A 76 0.91 6.08 2.17
CA LEU A 76 0.68 5.47 0.87
C LEU A 76 -0.73 5.85 0.40
N THR A 77 -0.87 6.27 -0.85
CA THR A 77 -2.16 6.72 -1.39
C THR A 77 -2.23 6.44 -2.89
N ASN A 78 -3.42 6.31 -3.44
CA ASN A 78 -3.62 6.28 -4.90
C ASN A 78 -3.68 7.69 -5.50
N GLY A 79 -3.60 8.76 -4.69
CA GLY A 79 -3.58 10.16 -5.12
C GLY A 79 -4.88 10.68 -5.75
N SER A 80 -5.92 9.86 -5.88
CA SER A 80 -7.13 10.18 -6.65
C SER A 80 -7.87 11.43 -6.17
N LEU A 81 -7.78 11.74 -4.87
CA LEU A 81 -8.43 12.90 -4.26
C LEU A 81 -7.52 14.14 -4.16
N PHE A 82 -6.30 14.11 -4.69
CA PHE A 82 -5.38 15.26 -4.62
C PHE A 82 -5.86 16.48 -5.41
N HIS A 83 -6.88 16.35 -6.26
CA HIS A 83 -7.56 17.49 -6.85
C HIS A 83 -8.22 18.41 -5.79
N LEU A 84 -8.58 17.86 -4.63
CA LEU A 84 -9.16 18.58 -3.49
C LEU A 84 -8.04 19.20 -2.63
N LYS A 85 -8.06 20.54 -2.46
CA LYS A 85 -7.07 21.24 -1.61
C LYS A 85 -7.11 20.78 -0.15
N SER A 86 -8.29 20.46 0.37
CA SER A 86 -8.45 19.98 1.75
C SER A 86 -7.77 18.63 1.99
N VAL A 87 -7.71 17.74 1.00
CA VAL A 87 -6.98 16.46 1.09
C VAL A 87 -5.48 16.71 1.10
N ARG A 88 -4.99 17.57 0.19
CA ARG A 88 -3.57 17.93 0.15
C ARG A 88 -3.11 18.53 1.47
N ASN A 89 -3.85 19.52 2.00
CA ASN A 89 -3.56 20.15 3.28
C ASN A 89 -3.49 19.13 4.44
N ALA A 90 -4.37 18.13 4.44
CA ALA A 90 -4.41 17.12 5.51
C ALA A 90 -3.14 16.26 5.59
N LEU A 91 -2.37 16.15 4.50
CA LEU A 91 -1.15 15.33 4.45
C LEU A 91 0.14 16.13 4.67
N MET A 92 0.07 17.46 4.82
CA MET A 92 1.26 18.33 4.84
C MET A 92 2.22 18.06 6.00
N ARG A 93 1.73 17.44 7.08
CA ARG A 93 2.54 17.08 8.27
C ARG A 93 3.20 15.71 8.17
N ALA A 94 2.91 14.91 7.15
CA ALA A 94 3.59 13.64 6.95
C ALA A 94 5.06 13.87 6.58
N ASP A 95 5.95 12.97 6.97
CA ASP A 95 7.38 13.04 6.63
C ASP A 95 7.64 12.51 5.21
N LYS A 96 6.83 11.53 4.77
CA LYS A 96 6.86 10.96 3.43
C LYS A 96 5.45 10.73 2.90
N VAL A 97 5.23 11.03 1.62
CA VAL A 97 3.98 10.69 0.92
C VAL A 97 4.31 10.00 -0.39
N ILE A 98 3.68 8.86 -0.64
CA ILE A 98 3.92 8.03 -1.82
C ILE A 98 2.58 7.76 -2.53
N PRO A 99 2.18 8.61 -3.48
CA PRO A 99 1.08 8.30 -4.37
C PRO A 99 1.46 7.25 -5.43
N SER A 100 0.50 6.43 -5.84
CA SER A 100 0.63 5.55 -7.01
C SER A 100 0.26 6.26 -8.32
N LEU A 101 1.06 6.03 -9.38
CA LEU A 101 0.79 6.44 -10.76
C LEU A 101 1.08 5.27 -11.72
N ASP A 102 0.13 4.35 -11.82
CA ASP A 102 0.34 3.10 -12.58
C ASP A 102 0.06 3.24 -14.08
N ALA A 103 -0.58 4.33 -14.48
CA ALA A 103 -0.95 4.58 -15.87
C ALA A 103 -1.06 6.08 -16.17
N ALA A 104 -0.61 6.47 -17.37
CA ALA A 104 -0.74 7.83 -17.90
C ALA A 104 -1.65 7.90 -19.14
N SER A 105 -2.36 6.81 -19.47
CA SER A 105 -3.43 6.76 -20.47
C SER A 105 -4.74 6.29 -19.84
N VAL A 106 -5.86 6.80 -20.34
CA VAL A 106 -7.19 6.50 -19.76
C VAL A 106 -7.52 5.01 -19.88
N SER A 107 -7.18 4.37 -21.00
CA SER A 107 -7.46 2.95 -21.23
C SER A 107 -6.71 2.05 -20.25
N VAL A 108 -5.41 2.29 -20.05
CA VAL A 108 -4.60 1.51 -19.10
C VAL A 108 -5.00 1.82 -17.66
N TRP A 109 -5.28 3.07 -17.33
CA TRP A 109 -5.74 3.47 -16.00
C TRP A 109 -7.06 2.81 -15.61
N LYS A 110 -8.03 2.75 -16.53
CA LYS A 110 -9.28 2.02 -16.31
C LYS A 110 -9.06 0.51 -16.17
N LYS A 111 -8.11 -0.07 -16.93
CA LYS A 111 -7.79 -1.50 -16.87
C LYS A 111 -7.11 -1.90 -15.56
N LEU A 112 -6.18 -1.08 -15.06
CA LEU A 112 -5.40 -1.38 -13.86
C LEU A 112 -6.07 -0.93 -12.56
N ASN A 113 -6.45 0.34 -12.47
CA ASN A 113 -6.90 0.93 -11.21
C ASN A 113 -8.42 0.79 -11.01
N ARG A 114 -9.17 0.59 -12.10
CA ARG A 114 -10.65 0.56 -12.14
C ARG A 114 -11.24 1.62 -11.20
N PRO A 115 -11.00 2.90 -11.52
CA PRO A 115 -11.34 4.02 -10.65
C PRO A 115 -12.87 4.24 -10.62
N HIS A 116 -13.33 5.01 -9.62
CA HIS A 116 -14.72 5.48 -9.60
C HIS A 116 -15.06 6.24 -10.90
N PRO A 117 -16.26 6.07 -11.49
CA PRO A 117 -16.61 6.67 -12.79
C PRO A 117 -16.49 8.20 -12.87
N SER A 118 -16.72 8.89 -11.75
CA SER A 118 -16.58 10.35 -11.65
C SER A 118 -15.14 10.85 -11.53
N LEU A 119 -14.15 9.95 -11.42
CA LEU A 119 -12.74 10.34 -11.46
C LEU A 119 -12.24 10.44 -12.89
N HIS A 120 -11.43 11.47 -13.13
CA HIS A 120 -10.81 11.70 -14.43
C HIS A 120 -9.29 11.70 -14.28
N LEU A 121 -8.60 11.01 -15.21
CA LEU A 121 -7.14 10.94 -15.21
C LEU A 121 -6.49 12.33 -15.20
N LYS A 122 -7.07 13.31 -15.91
CA LYS A 122 -6.59 14.70 -15.90
C LYS A 122 -6.62 15.32 -14.50
N ALA A 123 -7.66 15.04 -13.71
CA ALA A 123 -7.77 15.54 -12.34
C ALA A 123 -6.78 14.85 -11.39
N LEU A 124 -6.56 13.54 -11.54
CA LEU A 124 -5.51 12.80 -10.83
C LEU A 124 -4.14 13.44 -11.10
N MET A 125 -3.77 13.56 -12.37
CA MET A 125 -2.47 14.10 -12.79
C MET A 125 -2.26 15.54 -12.29
N GLY A 126 -3.27 16.41 -12.46
CA GLY A 126 -3.22 17.77 -11.94
C GLY A 126 -3.15 17.84 -10.41
N GLY A 127 -3.76 16.89 -9.70
CA GLY A 127 -3.68 16.75 -8.25
C GLY A 127 -2.27 16.37 -7.79
N LEU A 128 -1.66 15.34 -8.42
CA LEU A 128 -0.30 14.90 -8.14
C LEU A 128 0.72 16.03 -8.38
N GLU A 129 0.59 16.76 -9.48
CA GLU A 129 1.47 17.90 -9.79
C GLU A 129 1.29 19.07 -8.81
N LYS A 130 0.06 19.37 -8.36
CA LYS A 130 -0.19 20.41 -7.35
C LYS A 130 0.41 20.00 -6.01
N PHE A 131 0.20 18.76 -5.59
CA PHE A 131 0.74 18.26 -4.33
C PHE A 131 2.27 18.32 -4.31
N ALA A 132 2.93 17.90 -5.40
CA ALA A 132 4.39 17.98 -5.55
C ALA A 132 4.96 19.40 -5.32
N LYS A 133 4.23 20.44 -5.75
CA LYS A 133 4.66 21.84 -5.61
C LYS A 133 4.44 22.38 -4.18
N GLU A 134 3.35 21.95 -3.55
CA GLU A 134 2.92 22.42 -2.23
C GLU A 134 3.67 21.71 -1.09
N TYR A 135 3.84 20.39 -1.20
CA TYR A 135 4.41 19.54 -0.16
C TYR A 135 5.94 19.69 -0.04
N LYS A 136 6.45 19.69 1.20
CA LYS A 136 7.86 19.94 1.50
C LYS A 136 8.61 18.75 2.08
N GLY A 137 7.90 17.65 2.37
CA GLY A 137 8.51 16.40 2.82
C GLY A 137 9.02 15.54 1.66
N ASP A 138 9.33 14.28 1.95
CA ASP A 138 9.81 13.33 0.93
C ASP A 138 8.65 12.86 0.04
N TYR A 139 8.66 13.27 -1.23
CA TYR A 139 7.60 12.96 -2.19
C TYR A 139 8.07 11.98 -3.26
N ALA A 140 7.87 10.69 -2.99
CA ALA A 140 8.13 9.63 -3.96
C ALA A 140 6.86 9.29 -4.75
N VAL A 141 6.99 8.68 -5.92
CA VAL A 141 5.83 8.15 -6.67
C VAL A 141 6.02 6.66 -6.88
N GLU A 142 5.03 5.86 -6.51
CA GLU A 142 5.01 4.43 -6.84
C GLU A 142 4.45 4.21 -8.26
N VAL A 143 5.08 3.31 -9.01
CA VAL A 143 4.55 2.81 -10.28
C VAL A 143 4.53 1.29 -10.23
N PHE A 144 3.34 0.70 -10.19
CA PHE A 144 3.17 -0.75 -10.21
C PHE A 144 3.21 -1.27 -11.64
N ILE A 145 4.23 -2.06 -11.98
CA ILE A 145 4.41 -2.62 -13.32
C ILE A 145 3.63 -3.93 -13.45
N MET A 146 2.70 -3.95 -14.40
CA MET A 146 1.91 -5.11 -14.78
C MET A 146 2.26 -5.54 -16.22
N PRO A 147 2.87 -6.73 -16.39
CA PRO A 147 3.25 -7.24 -17.70
C PRO A 147 2.11 -7.27 -18.71
N ALA A 148 2.42 -6.91 -19.96
CA ALA A 148 1.49 -6.79 -21.07
C ALA A 148 0.34 -5.78 -20.87
N VAL A 149 0.40 -4.95 -19.81
CA VAL A 149 -0.60 -3.91 -19.55
C VAL A 149 0.02 -2.53 -19.69
N ASN A 150 0.92 -2.15 -18.77
CA ASN A 150 1.57 -0.84 -18.73
C ASN A 150 3.10 -0.88 -18.98
N ASP A 151 3.66 -2.04 -19.31
CA ASP A 151 5.09 -2.22 -19.59
C ASP A 151 5.48 -2.09 -21.07
N ARG A 152 4.53 -1.67 -21.92
CA ARG A 152 4.76 -1.37 -23.34
C ARG A 152 5.45 -0.01 -23.50
N ALA A 153 6.33 0.10 -24.49
CA ALA A 153 7.18 1.29 -24.69
C ALA A 153 6.38 2.61 -24.75
N GLU A 154 5.24 2.63 -25.44
CA GLU A 154 4.36 3.79 -25.56
C GLU A 154 3.78 4.23 -24.20
N GLU A 155 3.37 3.28 -23.36
CA GLU A 155 2.80 3.56 -22.03
C GLU A 155 3.88 3.98 -21.05
N LEU A 156 5.06 3.35 -21.11
CA LEU A 156 6.23 3.77 -20.35
C LEU A 156 6.66 5.19 -20.73
N ALA A 157 6.61 5.57 -22.00
CA ALA A 157 6.92 6.93 -22.44
C ALA A 157 5.94 7.96 -21.87
N LYS A 158 4.63 7.63 -21.83
CA LYS A 158 3.61 8.49 -21.19
C LYS A 158 3.83 8.61 -19.69
N LEU A 159 4.13 7.51 -19.01
CA LEU A 159 4.47 7.50 -17.58
C LEU A 159 5.71 8.35 -17.30
N LYS A 160 6.79 8.16 -18.06
CA LYS A 160 8.01 8.96 -17.94
C LYS A 160 7.72 10.45 -18.10
N LYS A 161 6.96 10.84 -19.13
CA LYS A 161 6.56 12.25 -19.34
C LYS A 161 5.78 12.80 -18.14
N ALA A 162 4.89 12.00 -17.55
CA ALA A 162 4.13 12.38 -16.36
C ALA A 162 5.04 12.57 -15.14
N LEU A 163 5.90 11.58 -14.87
CA LEU A 163 6.84 11.59 -13.74
C LEU A 163 7.82 12.76 -13.84
N MET A 164 8.30 13.10 -15.04
CA MET A 164 9.15 14.28 -15.26
C MET A 164 8.42 15.60 -14.95
N ARG A 165 7.11 15.68 -15.17
CA ARG A 165 6.30 16.87 -14.82
C ARG A 165 6.01 16.96 -13.31
N ILE A 166 5.81 15.81 -12.68
CA ILE A 166 5.58 15.71 -11.24
C ILE A 166 6.89 15.98 -10.47
N ALA A 167 8.03 15.56 -11.04
CA ALA A 167 9.37 15.68 -10.47
C ALA A 167 9.47 15.15 -9.01
N PRO A 168 9.14 13.87 -8.76
CA PRO A 168 9.24 13.29 -7.43
C PRO A 168 10.71 13.12 -7.00
N SER A 169 10.94 13.01 -5.69
CA SER A 169 12.26 12.71 -5.11
C SER A 169 12.80 11.35 -5.57
N SER A 170 11.91 10.37 -5.72
CA SER A 170 12.21 9.08 -6.34
C SER A 170 10.95 8.45 -6.96
N VAL A 171 11.18 7.49 -7.86
CA VAL A 171 10.14 6.63 -8.43
C VAL A 171 10.35 5.22 -7.91
N GLN A 172 9.35 4.66 -7.24
CA GLN A 172 9.40 3.29 -6.73
C GLN A 172 8.72 2.35 -7.73
N LEU A 173 9.51 1.51 -8.40
CA LEU A 173 8.98 0.48 -9.28
C LEU A 173 8.61 -0.75 -8.46
N ASN A 174 7.33 -1.10 -8.51
CA ASN A 174 6.80 -2.26 -7.81
C ASN A 174 6.23 -3.28 -8.80
N SER A 175 6.01 -4.51 -8.32
CA SER A 175 5.50 -5.65 -9.09
C SER A 175 4.75 -6.61 -8.17
N LEU A 176 4.03 -7.57 -8.76
CA LEU A 176 3.19 -8.51 -8.03
C LEU A 176 4.01 -9.55 -7.24
N ILE A 177 4.36 -9.21 -6.00
CA ILE A 177 5.07 -10.12 -5.07
C ILE A 177 4.08 -10.94 -4.23
N ARG A 178 2.92 -10.36 -3.89
CA ARG A 178 1.81 -11.00 -3.14
C ARG A 178 0.62 -11.27 -4.06
N PRO A 179 -0.30 -12.21 -3.72
CA PRO A 179 -1.53 -12.40 -4.47
C PRO A 179 -2.33 -11.08 -4.59
N GLY A 180 -2.71 -10.71 -5.81
CA GLY A 180 -3.55 -9.55 -6.07
C GLY A 180 -5.04 -9.90 -6.11
N ALA A 181 -5.88 -8.91 -6.43
CA ALA A 181 -7.32 -9.08 -6.57
C ALA A 181 -7.69 -10.04 -7.72
N GLU A 182 -6.95 -9.99 -8.83
CA GLU A 182 -7.16 -10.83 -10.00
C GLU A 182 -6.19 -12.02 -10.02
N LYS A 183 -6.73 -13.26 -10.09
CA LYS A 183 -5.95 -14.52 -10.02
C LYS A 183 -5.03 -14.73 -11.24
N SER A 184 -5.36 -14.13 -12.39
CA SER A 184 -4.62 -14.29 -13.65
C SER A 184 -3.37 -13.42 -13.75
N LEU A 185 -3.15 -12.50 -12.81
CA LEU A 185 -2.02 -11.57 -12.88
C LEU A 185 -0.67 -12.28 -12.69
N ARG A 186 0.37 -11.65 -13.23
CA ARG A 186 1.74 -12.17 -13.18
C ARG A 186 2.70 -11.06 -12.78
N ALA A 187 3.72 -11.44 -12.02
CA ALA A 187 4.80 -10.53 -11.65
C ALA A 187 5.63 -10.14 -12.88
N ALA A 188 6.05 -8.89 -12.96
CA ALA A 188 7.12 -8.47 -13.86
C ALA A 188 8.44 -9.17 -13.48
N LYS A 189 9.18 -9.61 -14.49
CA LYS A 189 10.53 -10.17 -14.33
C LYS A 189 11.48 -9.08 -13.81
N ALA A 190 12.41 -9.45 -12.92
CA ALA A 190 13.41 -8.51 -12.40
C ALA A 190 14.18 -7.78 -13.51
N ALA A 191 14.59 -8.50 -14.57
CA ALA A 191 15.27 -7.90 -15.73
C ALA A 191 14.40 -6.85 -16.45
N SER A 192 13.07 -7.02 -16.47
CA SER A 192 12.16 -6.00 -17.02
C SER A 192 12.11 -4.76 -16.13
N LEU A 193 12.06 -4.91 -14.81
CA LEU A 193 12.07 -3.77 -13.89
C LEU A 193 13.37 -2.97 -14.01
N VAL A 194 14.52 -3.65 -14.10
CA VAL A 194 15.82 -2.98 -14.33
C VAL A 194 15.84 -2.22 -15.66
N ARG A 195 15.30 -2.80 -16.74
CA ARG A 195 15.20 -2.13 -18.04
C ARG A 195 14.29 -0.89 -17.96
N ILE A 196 13.15 -0.99 -17.28
CA ILE A 196 12.21 0.13 -17.10
C ILE A 196 12.86 1.23 -16.24
N ALA A 197 13.57 0.87 -15.18
CA ALA A 197 14.30 1.82 -14.35
C ALA A 197 15.30 2.64 -15.17
N ARG A 198 16.09 1.98 -16.03
CA ARG A 198 17.00 2.65 -16.96
C ARG A 198 16.24 3.55 -17.95
N PHE A 199 15.10 3.09 -18.47
CA PHE A 199 14.27 3.87 -19.38
C PHE A 199 13.75 5.17 -18.73
N PHE A 200 13.47 5.17 -17.43
CA PHE A 200 13.01 6.34 -16.68
C PHE A 200 14.10 7.37 -16.34
N ALA A 201 15.38 7.10 -16.63
CA ALA A 201 16.45 8.09 -16.49
C ALA A 201 16.08 9.43 -17.18
N PRO A 202 16.34 10.60 -16.55
CA PRO A 202 17.22 10.81 -15.41
C PRO A 202 16.55 10.69 -14.03
N LEU A 203 15.29 10.25 -13.94
CA LEU A 203 14.61 10.10 -12.65
C LEU A 203 15.35 9.10 -11.75
N LYS A 204 15.42 9.39 -10.45
CA LYS A 204 15.92 8.43 -9.45
C LYS A 204 14.89 7.31 -9.30
N VAL A 205 15.26 6.09 -9.67
CA VAL A 205 14.37 4.92 -9.59
C VAL A 205 14.86 3.94 -8.52
N GLU A 206 13.94 3.53 -7.65
CA GLU A 206 14.13 2.52 -6.62
C GLU A 206 13.33 1.26 -7.02
N LEU A 207 13.95 0.09 -6.97
CA LEU A 207 13.27 -1.18 -7.24
C LEU A 207 12.75 -1.76 -5.91
N SER A 208 11.44 -1.82 -5.74
CA SER A 208 10.82 -2.43 -4.56
C SER A 208 10.95 -3.95 -4.64
N GLY A 209 11.54 -4.58 -3.61
CA GLY A 209 11.66 -6.04 -3.56
C GLY A 209 12.80 -6.63 -2.71
N SER A 210 13.62 -5.81 -2.05
CA SER A 210 14.71 -6.28 -1.18
C SER A 210 14.23 -6.38 0.27
N ALA A 211 13.90 -7.59 0.70
CA ALA A 211 13.67 -8.06 2.07
C ALA A 211 12.52 -7.42 2.89
N PRO A 212 11.74 -8.21 3.64
CA PRO A 212 11.06 -7.71 4.83
C PRO A 212 12.12 -7.13 5.78
N SER A 213 11.86 -5.96 6.37
CA SER A 213 12.63 -5.51 7.53
C SER A 213 12.39 -6.49 8.69
N ASP A 214 13.46 -7.12 9.18
CA ASP A 214 13.45 -8.15 10.24
C ASP A 214 13.09 -7.65 11.65
N LYS A 215 12.36 -6.53 11.76
CA LYS A 215 12.10 -5.87 13.04
C LYS A 215 10.63 -5.59 13.24
N ILE A 216 9.91 -6.48 13.93
CA ILE A 216 8.61 -6.17 14.53
C ILE A 216 8.51 -6.77 15.93
N SER A 217 8.05 -5.94 16.87
CA SER A 217 7.81 -6.24 18.28
C SER A 217 6.51 -7.06 18.47
N PRO A 218 6.49 -8.08 19.35
CA PRO A 218 5.31 -8.91 19.58
C PRO A 218 4.16 -8.14 20.27
N ASP A 219 2.94 -8.28 19.75
CA ASP A 219 1.71 -8.00 20.50
C ASP A 219 1.53 -9.12 21.57
N PHE A 220 1.92 -8.87 22.82
CA PHE A 220 2.11 -9.90 23.85
C PHE A 220 0.81 -10.47 24.47
N LYS A 221 -0.39 -9.97 24.12
CA LYS A 221 -1.63 -10.31 24.83
C LYS A 221 -2.65 -11.19 24.10
N LYS A 222 -2.37 -11.64 22.87
CA LYS A 222 -3.35 -12.39 22.04
C LYS A 222 -2.97 -13.86 21.86
N SER A 223 -4.00 -14.71 21.70
CA SER A 223 -3.81 -16.12 21.31
C SER A 223 -3.10 -16.20 19.95
N ILE A 224 -2.43 -17.33 19.68
CA ILE A 224 -1.75 -17.56 18.39
C ILE A 224 -2.74 -17.46 17.22
N ASN A 225 -3.95 -18.00 17.41
CA ASN A 225 -5.04 -17.89 16.44
C ASN A 225 -5.35 -16.43 16.12
N ASP A 226 -5.50 -15.58 17.14
CA ASP A 226 -5.84 -14.17 16.95
C ASP A 226 -4.70 -13.39 16.32
N LYS A 227 -3.44 -13.73 16.64
CA LYS A 227 -2.26 -13.15 16.00
C LYS A 227 -2.23 -13.45 14.50
N ILE A 228 -2.41 -14.73 14.13
CA ILE A 228 -2.46 -15.15 12.72
C ILE A 228 -3.63 -14.46 12.02
N MET A 229 -4.84 -14.54 12.59
CA MET A 229 -6.05 -13.97 11.97
C MET A 229 -5.96 -12.44 11.83
N SER A 230 -5.41 -11.75 12.84
CA SER A 230 -5.20 -10.30 12.79
C SER A 230 -4.15 -9.89 11.76
N ALA A 231 -3.14 -10.73 11.51
CA ALA A 231 -2.11 -10.44 10.53
C ALA A 231 -2.61 -10.71 9.11
N VAL A 232 -3.23 -11.87 8.87
CA VAL A 232 -3.70 -12.32 7.54
C VAL A 232 -5.00 -11.64 7.09
N SER A 233 -5.73 -10.98 8.00
CA SER A 233 -6.87 -10.13 7.64
C SER A 233 -6.46 -8.83 6.98
N ARG A 234 -5.23 -8.36 7.22
CA ARG A 234 -4.70 -7.12 6.65
C ARG A 234 -4.14 -7.34 5.26
N ARG A 235 -3.41 -8.45 5.07
CA ARG A 235 -2.81 -8.85 3.79
C ARG A 235 -2.44 -10.33 3.76
N PRO A 236 -2.26 -10.94 2.57
CA PRO A 236 -1.69 -12.27 2.46
C PRO A 236 -0.24 -12.32 2.96
N LEU A 237 0.13 -13.34 3.75
CA LEU A 237 1.45 -13.49 4.40
C LEU A 237 1.99 -14.91 4.24
N THR A 238 3.31 -15.09 4.12
CA THR A 238 3.90 -16.44 4.24
C THR A 238 4.04 -16.84 5.72
N LEU A 239 4.37 -18.12 5.98
CA LEU A 239 4.68 -18.55 7.34
C LEU A 239 5.92 -17.86 7.90
N GLU A 240 6.91 -17.57 7.06
CA GLU A 240 8.11 -16.82 7.43
C GLU A 240 7.78 -15.35 7.74
N ASP A 241 6.88 -14.73 6.95
CA ASP A 241 6.39 -13.39 7.27
C ASP A 241 5.68 -13.37 8.65
N LEU A 242 4.84 -14.38 8.94
CA LEU A 242 4.16 -14.51 10.23
C LEU A 242 5.15 -14.75 11.37
N ALA A 243 6.18 -15.57 11.16
CA ALA A 243 7.25 -15.79 12.14
C ALA A 243 7.97 -14.47 12.47
N ALA A 244 8.35 -13.71 11.45
CA ALA A 244 8.98 -12.41 11.62
C ALA A 244 8.05 -11.39 12.33
N LEU A 245 6.75 -11.42 12.05
CA LEU A 245 5.75 -10.53 12.65
C LEU A 245 5.42 -10.87 14.12
N THR A 246 5.41 -12.16 14.46
CA THR A 246 4.91 -12.62 15.76
C THR A 246 6.03 -13.01 16.72
N GLY A 247 7.26 -13.14 16.24
CA GLY A 247 8.39 -13.71 16.98
C GLY A 247 8.27 -15.23 17.20
N MET A 248 7.30 -15.88 16.57
CA MET A 248 7.01 -17.30 16.77
C MET A 248 7.77 -18.21 15.80
N ARG A 249 7.95 -19.47 16.20
CA ARG A 249 8.58 -20.47 15.34
C ARG A 249 7.65 -20.88 14.20
N VAL A 250 8.19 -21.03 12.99
CA VAL A 250 7.45 -21.43 11.79
C VAL A 250 6.64 -22.73 12.01
N VAL A 251 7.20 -23.71 12.74
CA VAL A 251 6.53 -24.99 13.03
C VAL A 251 5.26 -24.81 13.87
N GLU A 252 5.28 -23.92 14.86
CA GLU A 252 4.10 -23.62 15.69
C GLU A 252 3.02 -22.93 14.85
N LEU A 253 3.42 -21.95 14.07
CA LEU A 253 2.53 -21.22 13.15
C LEU A 253 1.91 -22.15 12.10
N ALA A 254 2.69 -23.10 11.55
CA ALA A 254 2.21 -24.08 10.59
C ALA A 254 1.10 -24.96 11.19
N LYS A 255 1.34 -25.52 12.38
CA LYS A 255 0.35 -26.36 13.08
C LYS A 255 -0.95 -25.60 13.36
N THR A 256 -0.84 -24.35 13.81
CA THR A 256 -2.04 -23.52 14.05
C THR A 256 -2.75 -23.16 12.73
N ALA A 257 -1.99 -22.84 11.68
CA ALA A 257 -2.54 -22.54 10.37
C ALA A 257 -3.32 -23.72 9.77
N GLU A 258 -2.85 -24.96 9.92
CA GLU A 258 -3.57 -26.16 9.49
C GLU A 258 -4.97 -26.26 10.11
N GLY A 259 -5.09 -26.02 11.43
CA GLY A 259 -6.38 -26.00 12.11
C GLY A 259 -7.30 -24.87 11.62
N LEU A 260 -6.73 -23.71 11.31
CA LEU A 260 -7.47 -22.57 10.75
C LEU A 260 -7.92 -22.82 9.29
N VAL A 261 -7.16 -23.60 8.51
CA VAL A 261 -7.57 -24.07 7.18
C VAL A 261 -8.70 -25.09 7.29
N ALA A 262 -8.57 -26.07 8.19
CA ALA A 262 -9.59 -27.10 8.41
C ALA A 262 -10.93 -26.51 8.87
N SER A 263 -10.89 -25.42 9.64
CA SER A 263 -12.08 -24.64 10.04
C SER A 263 -12.55 -23.61 9.01
N GLY A 264 -11.94 -23.56 7.82
CA GLY A 264 -12.32 -22.67 6.72
C GLY A 264 -12.08 -21.18 6.98
N ARG A 265 -11.24 -20.82 7.97
CA ARG A 265 -10.96 -19.42 8.33
C ARG A 265 -9.87 -18.79 7.47
N ILE A 266 -8.93 -19.59 6.99
CA ILE A 266 -7.84 -19.18 6.09
C ILE A 266 -7.69 -20.16 4.94
N VAL A 267 -7.02 -19.73 3.87
CA VAL A 267 -6.68 -20.54 2.70
C VAL A 267 -5.22 -20.32 2.32
N PHE A 268 -4.60 -21.35 1.73
CA PHE A 268 -3.28 -21.25 1.12
C PHE A 268 -3.41 -20.89 -0.36
N VAL A 269 -2.67 -19.88 -0.79
CA VAL A 269 -2.64 -19.38 -2.17
C VAL A 269 -1.20 -19.30 -2.65
N LYS A 270 -0.91 -19.95 -3.78
CA LYS A 270 0.40 -19.94 -4.39
C LYS A 270 0.58 -18.68 -5.25
N GLN A 271 1.67 -17.95 -5.03
CA GLN A 271 2.09 -16.82 -5.88
C GLN A 271 3.58 -16.97 -6.20
N GLY A 272 3.88 -17.19 -7.48
CA GLY A 272 5.25 -17.54 -7.91
C GLY A 272 5.75 -18.83 -7.25
N LYS A 273 6.89 -18.75 -6.56
CA LYS A 273 7.49 -19.88 -5.81
C LYS A 273 7.07 -19.94 -4.34
N LYS A 274 6.33 -18.94 -3.84
CA LYS A 274 5.96 -18.83 -2.43
C LYS A 274 4.50 -19.24 -2.19
N MET A 275 4.24 -19.75 -0.99
CA MET A 275 2.88 -20.05 -0.51
C MET A 275 2.46 -18.97 0.50
N PHE A 276 1.32 -18.34 0.26
CA PHE A 276 0.76 -17.31 1.12
C PHE A 276 -0.49 -17.84 1.82
N ILE A 277 -0.68 -17.41 3.06
CA ILE A 277 -1.90 -17.57 3.84
C ILE A 277 -2.75 -16.32 3.63
N LYS A 278 -4.03 -16.52 3.31
CA LYS A 278 -5.03 -15.45 3.16
C LYS A 278 -6.26 -15.77 4.02
N ASN A 279 -6.90 -14.75 4.58
CA ASN A 279 -8.22 -14.91 5.20
C ASN A 279 -9.26 -15.38 4.16
N ALA A 280 -9.98 -16.47 4.47
CA ALA A 280 -10.98 -17.04 3.58
C ALA A 280 -12.23 -16.15 3.43
N GLY A 281 -12.53 -15.34 4.46
CA GLY A 281 -13.66 -14.41 4.49
C GLY A 281 -13.40 -13.03 3.88
N ALA A 282 -12.21 -12.80 3.31
CA ALA A 282 -11.91 -11.58 2.55
C ALA A 282 -12.66 -11.64 1.20
N ARG A 283 -13.95 -11.29 1.26
CA ARG A 283 -15.00 -11.24 0.22
C ARG A 283 -14.52 -11.48 -1.23
N GLU A 284 -15.01 -12.57 -1.82
CA GLU A 284 -15.11 -12.74 -3.28
C GLU A 284 -16.38 -12.03 -3.82
N GLY A 285 -16.61 -10.76 -3.46
CA GLY A 285 -17.80 -9.98 -3.85
C GLY A 285 -17.47 -8.57 -4.32
#